data_AF-A0A0R1RP40-F1
#
_entry.id   AF-A0A0R1RP40-F1
#
_cell.length_a   1.000
_cell.length_b   1.000
_cell.length_c   1.000
_cell.angle_alpha   90.00
_cell.angle_beta   90.00
_cell.angle_gamma   90.00
#
_symmetry.space_group_name_H-M   'P 1'
#
loop_
_entity.id
_entity.type
_entity.pdbx_description
1 polymer ?
#
loop_
_entity_poly.entity_id
_entity_poly.type
_entity_poly.pdbx_seq_one_letter_code
_entity_poly.pdbx_strand_id
1 'polypeptide(L)'
;MRKNDSGLGPLFCGDIYFTARRNYFLAKDDVIEIEGKVTETLPNAMFKVELENGHEILAHVSGKIRMHYIKILPGDRVQVEMSPYDLSKGRITFRFK
;
A
#
# COMPACT_ATOMS: atom_id res chain seq x y z
N MET A 1 -17.54 -50.23 3.34
CA MET A 1 -18.12 -49.55 4.53
C MET A 1 -17.83 -48.06 4.41
N ARG A 2 -18.89 -47.25 4.31
CA ARG A 2 -18.84 -45.78 4.43
C ARG A 2 -18.86 -45.41 5.91
N LYS A 3 -18.00 -44.48 6.35
CA LYS A 3 -18.23 -43.43 7.36
C LYS A 3 -17.20 -42.32 7.05
N ASN A 4 -17.58 -41.15 6.56
CA ASN A 4 -18.16 -40.00 7.27
C ASN A 4 -17.25 -39.45 8.37
N ASP A 5 -16.28 -38.62 7.97
CA ASP A 5 -15.69 -37.61 8.85
C ASP A 5 -16.14 -36.24 8.34
N SER A 6 -17.41 -35.97 8.63
CA SER A 6 -17.99 -34.64 8.62
C SER A 6 -17.50 -33.86 9.84
N GLY A 7 -17.03 -32.64 9.59
CA GLY A 7 -17.04 -31.57 10.58
C GLY A 7 -15.67 -31.17 11.10
N LEU A 8 -15.17 -30.05 10.57
CA LEU A 8 -14.48 -29.01 11.33
C LEU A 8 -14.41 -27.76 10.43
N GLY A 9 -15.53 -27.07 10.31
CA GLY A 9 -15.49 -25.64 10.06
C GLY A 9 -15.51 -24.92 11.41
N PRO A 10 -14.63 -23.94 11.65
CA PRO A 10 -14.92 -22.89 12.61
C PRO A 10 -15.63 -21.75 11.89
N LEU A 11 -16.89 -21.57 12.26
CA LEU A 11 -17.66 -20.34 12.08
C LEU A 11 -16.96 -19.18 12.79
N PHE A 12 -16.98 -18.01 12.13
CA PHE A 12 -17.07 -16.65 12.68
C PHE A 12 -16.43 -16.35 14.07
N CYS A 13 -15.52 -15.37 14.07
CA CYS A 13 -15.62 -14.09 14.80
C CYS A 13 -14.27 -13.66 15.40
N GLY A 14 -13.92 -12.37 15.18
CA GLY A 14 -13.21 -11.54 16.16
C GLY A 14 -11.74 -11.82 16.43
N ASP A 15 -10.92 -10.79 16.18
CA ASP A 15 -9.72 -10.45 16.94
C ASP A 15 -8.56 -11.44 16.93
N ILE A 16 -7.54 -11.17 16.11
CA ILE A 16 -6.17 -10.77 16.47
C ILE A 16 -5.25 -11.00 15.26
N TYR A 17 -5.08 -9.95 14.43
CA TYR A 17 -3.98 -9.88 13.47
C TYR A 17 -2.66 -9.73 14.24
N PHE A 18 -2.17 -10.81 14.84
CA PHE A 18 -0.83 -10.87 15.39
C PHE A 18 -0.30 -12.30 15.37
N THR A 19 -0.01 -12.79 14.17
CA THR A 19 0.93 -13.91 14.02
C THR A 19 2.07 -13.43 13.16
N ALA A 20 3.03 -12.79 13.84
CA ALA A 20 4.39 -12.58 13.35
C ALA A 20 5.01 -13.95 13.05
N ARG A 21 4.83 -14.44 11.82
CA ARG A 21 5.55 -15.61 11.33
C ARG A 21 5.65 -15.64 9.81
N ARG A 22 6.50 -14.75 9.30
CA ARG A 22 7.43 -14.97 8.18
C ARG A 22 7.99 -13.60 7.82
N ASN A 23 9.24 -13.35 8.20
CA ASN A 23 10.11 -12.59 7.32
C ASN A 23 10.26 -13.45 6.05
N TYR A 24 9.30 -13.31 5.14
CA TYR A 24 9.54 -13.61 3.75
C TYR A 24 10.45 -12.47 3.29
N PHE A 25 11.76 -12.72 3.36
CA PHE A 25 12.76 -11.99 2.61
C PHE A 25 12.53 -12.34 1.13
N LEU A 26 11.41 -11.88 0.56
CA LEU A 26 11.24 -11.82 -0.89
C LEU A 26 12.18 -10.72 -1.33
N ALA A 27 13.07 -11.09 -2.24
CA ALA A 27 14.10 -10.24 -2.81
C ALA A 27 13.57 -8.81 -3.01
N LYS A 28 14.21 -7.89 -2.29
CA LYS A 28 14.28 -6.49 -2.67
C LYS A 28 14.83 -6.43 -4.10
N ASP A 29 14.85 -5.25 -4.70
CA ASP A 29 15.58 -4.99 -5.94
C ASP A 29 14.75 -5.10 -7.22
N ASP A 30 13.54 -4.55 -7.20
CA ASP A 30 13.00 -3.83 -8.36
C ASP A 30 11.83 -2.94 -7.91
N VAL A 31 12.13 -1.88 -7.18
CA VAL A 31 11.17 -0.80 -6.87
C VAL A 31 11.71 0.46 -7.49
N ILE A 32 10.89 1.11 -8.32
CA ILE A 32 11.23 2.39 -8.93
C ILE A 32 10.75 3.48 -7.98
N GLU A 33 11.66 4.35 -7.59
CA GLU A 33 11.36 5.56 -6.82
C GLU A 33 11.20 6.72 -7.78
N ILE A 34 10.04 7.39 -7.73
CA ILE A 34 9.75 8.56 -8.56
C ILE A 34 9.15 9.65 -7.68
N GLU A 35 9.50 10.90 -7.97
CA GLU A 35 8.89 12.06 -7.35
C GLU A 35 7.60 12.46 -8.07
N GLY A 36 6.64 12.94 -7.29
CA GLY A 36 5.38 13.41 -7.84
C GLY A 36 4.70 14.43 -6.93
N LYS A 37 3.67 15.06 -7.47
CA LYS A 37 2.83 16.01 -6.76
C LYS A 37 1.45 15.43 -6.56
N VAL A 38 0.91 15.57 -5.36
CA VAL A 38 -0.44 15.12 -5.06
C VAL A 38 -1.44 16.10 -5.68
N THR A 39 -2.32 15.61 -6.53
CA THR A 39 -3.35 16.44 -7.18
C THR A 39 -4.64 16.40 -6.39
N GLU A 40 -5.09 15.20 -6.00
CA GLU A 40 -6.40 14.98 -5.37
C GLU A 40 -6.35 13.88 -4.31
N THR A 41 -7.27 13.96 -3.34
CA THR A 41 -7.44 12.97 -2.28
C THR A 41 -8.76 12.21 -2.47
N LEU A 42 -8.71 10.87 -2.51
CA LEU A 42 -9.87 10.01 -2.69
C LEU A 42 -10.31 9.37 -1.35
N PRO A 43 -11.59 9.01 -1.18
CA PRO A 43 -12.16 8.56 0.10
C PRO A 43 -11.57 7.24 0.65
N ASN A 44 -10.84 6.45 -0.14
CA ASN A 44 -10.25 5.17 0.28
C ASN A 44 -8.79 5.28 0.76
N ALA A 45 -8.37 6.44 1.25
CA ALA A 45 -6.95 6.76 1.52
C ALA A 45 -6.05 6.52 0.29
N MET A 46 -6.64 6.67 -0.89
CA MET A 46 -5.96 6.69 -2.17
C MET A 46 -5.73 8.15 -2.53
N PHE A 47 -4.61 8.42 -3.16
CA PHE A 47 -4.19 9.75 -3.57
C PHE A 47 -3.88 9.71 -5.04
N LYS A 48 -4.36 10.72 -5.77
CA LYS A 48 -3.96 10.93 -7.15
C LYS A 48 -2.64 11.68 -7.13
N VAL A 49 -1.61 11.08 -7.71
CA VAL A 49 -0.28 11.67 -7.79
C VAL A 49 0.07 11.86 -9.25
N GLU A 50 0.40 13.09 -9.61
CA GLU A 50 0.97 13.44 -10.89
C GLU A 50 2.49 13.30 -10.79
N LEU A 51 3.04 12.36 -11.56
CA LEU A 51 4.48 12.15 -11.68
C LEU A 51 5.09 13.27 -12.53
N GLU A 52 6.39 13.52 -12.38
CA GLU A 52 7.11 14.49 -13.24
C GLU A 52 7.06 14.13 -14.74
N ASN A 53 6.80 12.86 -15.04
CA ASN A 53 6.61 12.36 -16.40
C ASN A 53 5.23 12.73 -17.00
N GLY A 54 4.37 13.44 -16.27
CA GLY A 54 3.01 13.82 -16.69
C GLY A 54 1.98 12.69 -16.58
N HIS A 55 2.34 11.57 -15.97
CA HIS A 55 1.42 10.45 -15.71
C HIS A 55 0.73 10.62 -14.36
N GLU A 56 -0.59 10.45 -14.37
CA GLU A 56 -1.39 10.36 -13.14
C GLU A 56 -1.48 8.92 -12.67
N ILE A 57 -1.08 8.68 -11.41
CA ILE A 57 -1.13 7.37 -10.79
C ILE A 57 -1.98 7.40 -9.52
N LEU A 58 -2.46 6.21 -9.15
CA LEU A 58 -3.17 6.01 -7.89
C LEU A 58 -2.20 5.45 -6.85
N ALA A 59 -1.91 6.26 -5.84
CA ALA A 59 -0.99 5.88 -4.78
C ALA A 59 -1.71 5.73 -3.43
N HIS A 60 -1.30 4.75 -2.65
CA HIS A 60 -1.74 4.60 -1.26
C HIS A 60 -0.59 4.96 -0.31
N VAL A 61 -0.92 5.37 0.90
CA VAL A 61 0.09 5.68 1.92
C VAL A 61 0.75 4.41 2.45
N SER A 62 2.07 4.45 2.63
CA SER A 62 2.78 3.41 3.36
C SER A 62 2.34 3.35 4.83
N GLY A 63 2.50 2.17 5.45
CA GLY A 63 2.25 2.01 6.88
C GLY A 63 3.10 2.97 7.73
N LYS A 64 4.31 3.32 7.27
CA LYS A 64 5.19 4.29 7.94
C LYS A 64 4.54 5.67 8.04
N ILE A 65 3.90 6.15 6.97
CA ILE A 65 3.16 7.41 6.97
C ILE A 65 1.97 7.38 7.94
N ARG A 66 1.22 6.27 7.98
CA ARG A 66 0.13 6.09 8.95
C ARG A 66 0.62 6.13 10.40
N MET A 67 1.76 5.49 10.70
CA MET A 67 2.34 5.51 12.03
C MET A 67 2.85 6.89 12.46
N HIS A 68 3.39 7.68 11.52
CA HIS A 68 3.91 9.03 11.81
C HIS A 68 2.82 10.11 11.70
N TYR A 69 1.56 9.74 11.47
CA TYR A 69 0.42 10.67 11.32
C TYR A 69 0.69 11.81 10.31
N ILE A 70 1.46 11.53 9.26
CA ILE A 70 1.79 12.53 8.24
C ILE A 70 0.52 12.75 7.40
N LYS A 71 -0.03 13.96 7.50
CA LYS A 71 -1.17 14.39 6.67
C LYS A 71 -0.64 14.76 5.30
N ILE A 72 -1.24 14.20 4.25
CA ILE A 72 -0.95 14.56 2.87
C ILE A 72 -2.08 15.46 2.39
N LEU A 73 -1.73 16.65 1.89
CA LEU A 73 -2.66 17.59 1.29
C LEU A 73 -2.44 17.63 -0.23
N PRO A 74 -3.48 17.94 -1.01
CA PRO A 74 -3.29 18.23 -2.44
C PRO A 74 -2.34 19.42 -2.59
N GLY A 75 -1.37 19.30 -3.49
CA GLY A 75 -0.30 20.25 -3.70
C GLY A 75 1.05 19.82 -3.13
N ASP A 76 1.08 18.84 -2.23
CA ASP A 76 2.32 18.36 -1.62
C ASP A 76 3.18 17.56 -2.58
N ARG A 77 4.49 17.72 -2.46
CA ARG A 77 5.48 16.87 -3.13
C ARG A 77 5.73 15.61 -2.32
N VAL A 78 5.63 14.47 -2.96
CA VAL A 78 5.76 13.16 -2.35
C VAL A 78 6.67 12.27 -3.17
N GLN A 79 7.34 11.36 -2.48
CA GLN A 79 8.09 10.28 -3.11
C GLN A 79 7.20 9.05 -3.18
N VAL A 80 7.09 8.49 -4.39
CA VAL A 80 6.28 7.31 -4.67
C VAL A 80 7.18 6.18 -5.13
N GLU A 81 6.98 5.03 -4.50
CA GLU A 81 7.57 3.77 -4.88
C GLU A 81 6.57 2.95 -5.69
N MET A 82 7.01 2.44 -6.84
CA MET A 82 6.18 1.64 -7.73
C MET A 82 6.93 0.41 -8.20
N SER A 83 6.19 -0.67 -8.46
CA SER A 83 6.78 -1.86 -9.07
C SER A 83 6.92 -1.64 -10.58
N PRO A 84 8.02 -2.07 -11.22
CA PRO A 84 8.21 -1.90 -12.66
C PRO A 84 7.15 -2.60 -13.51
N TYR A 85 6.44 -3.56 -12.93
CA TYR A 85 5.37 -4.30 -13.58
C TYR A 85 4.05 -3.51 -13.64
N ASP A 86 3.80 -2.63 -12.66
CA ASP A 86 2.53 -1.90 -12.52
C ASP A 86 2.78 -0.40 -12.35
N LEU A 87 2.88 0.30 -13.48
CA LEU A 87 3.17 1.74 -13.48
C LEU A 87 1.98 2.63 -13.04
N SER A 88 0.77 2.07 -12.97
CA SER A 88 -0.45 2.83 -12.63
C SER A 88 -0.71 2.94 -11.13
N LYS A 89 0.00 2.15 -10.32
CA LYS A 89 -0.19 2.07 -8.87
C LYS A 89 1.12 2.32 -8.15
N GLY A 90 1.04 3.10 -7.08
CA GLY A 90 2.21 3.45 -6.28
C GLY A 90 1.97 3.36 -4.78
N ARG A 91 3.07 3.46 -4.05
CA ARG A 91 3.11 3.54 -2.59
C ARG A 91 3.85 4.81 -2.18
N ILE A 92 3.19 5.66 -1.41
CA ILE A 92 3.81 6.89 -0.90
C ILE A 92 4.67 6.56 0.32
N THR A 93 5.97 6.79 0.23
CA THR A 93 6.92 6.49 1.32
C THR A 93 7.43 7.73 2.01
N PHE A 94 7.54 8.85 1.30
CA PHE A 94 8.06 10.09 1.85
C PHE A 94 7.29 11.32 1.37
N ARG A 95 7.28 12.38 2.19
CA ARG A 95 6.75 13.71 1.84
C ARG A 95 7.89 14.71 2.00
N PHE A 96 8.12 15.50 0.97
CA PHE A 96 9.10 16.60 1.01
C PHE A 96 8.53 17.80 1.78
N LYS A 97 9.40 18.51 2.51
CA LYS A 97 9.04 19.68 3.33
C LYS A 97 9.19 20.97 2.55
#